data_AF-A0A7C3KAK7-F1
#
_entry.id   AF-A0A7C3KAK7-F1
#
_cell.length_a   1.000
_cell.length_b   1.000
_cell.length_c   1.000
_cell.angle_alpha   90.00
_cell.angle_beta   90.00
_cell.angle_gamma   90.00
#
_symmetry.space_group_name_H-M   'P 1'
#
loop_
_entity.id
_entity.type
_entity.pdbx_description
1 polymer ?
#
loop_
_entity_poly.entity_id
_entity_poly.type
_entity_poly.pdbx_seq_one_letter_code
_entity_poly.pdbx_strand_id
1 'polypeptide(L)'
;MNRLFGSILLGLSVVCAGAARSQPASVDASASDRIDVLESRSLEALEAGDFKRASEGLREVAAARPKDPFVHYNLACALAAGGETDQAIAALTEAIAVGFIDFFHMERDPHLASLKPTARYQAIVLGWGELMEARGASDHESLKAALGHGYTFERDAGVRLNYASAFDAEAFETAKREIVRVARWAARDGDGKGAELFPAVAERDARPDAWVSVVLPSQKDFIRIVMSDRVGGVYDRDRKRLISRDVGPSLRHEFFHVLHWRHMDRLGQEHPYWIMEGMAALVEDVGDDGEGGIVVLPSWRTNTAKRLADAGRLTPWKTLFALDRERFLGDRARAFYAQSRAVFMYMLSMGKLEAWYRTYTEGDAGQGGYAADATGGRAIEVVFGSPLQSVEKDFRKWVRGLEVVGETAHPGEAGLGATVQEGAGDGVVISRVVQDRGVGRAGPPEKRLRMRDVVVAIDGEPTPTLDDYYRVLSARTTGERVTVQVRRGALRLEIEVELRQEAAGDEEIGLP
;
A
#
# COMPACT_ATOMS: atom_id res chain seq x y z
N MET A 1 21.68 12.07 -6.01
CA MET A 1 21.67 12.64 -4.65
C MET A 1 21.92 11.50 -3.68
N ASN A 2 22.96 11.58 -2.85
CA ASN A 2 23.15 10.61 -1.76
C ASN A 2 22.02 10.85 -0.77
N ARG A 3 21.18 9.84 -0.52
CA ARG A 3 20.13 9.96 0.50
C ARG A 3 20.78 9.79 1.86
N LEU A 4 20.90 10.86 2.63
CA LEU A 4 21.08 10.75 4.07
C LEU A 4 19.73 10.42 4.70
N PHE A 5 19.69 9.46 5.62
CA PHE A 5 18.48 9.17 6.37
C PHE A 5 18.36 10.19 7.50
N GLY A 6 17.54 11.22 7.32
CA GLY A 6 17.08 12.01 8.46
C GLY A 6 16.07 11.18 9.25
N SER A 7 16.20 11.11 10.57
CA SER A 7 15.08 10.69 11.42
C SER A 7 13.96 11.72 11.29
N ILE A 8 13.15 11.61 10.24
CA ILE A 8 11.80 12.12 10.31
C ILE A 8 11.08 11.14 11.21
N LEU A 9 11.18 11.38 12.52
CA LEU A 9 10.14 11.04 13.47
C LEU A 9 8.88 11.79 13.02
N LEU A 10 8.23 11.31 11.95
CA LEU A 10 6.82 11.53 11.77
C LEU A 10 6.18 10.63 12.83
N GLY A 11 6.17 11.14 14.06
CA GLY A 11 5.19 10.72 15.02
C GLY A 11 3.84 10.91 14.36
N LEU A 12 3.15 9.81 14.05
CA LEU A 12 1.76 9.78 14.44
C LEU A 12 1.76 10.06 15.95
N SER A 13 1.51 11.31 16.30
CA SER A 13 1.41 11.76 17.66
C SER A 13 0.24 11.02 18.31
N VAL A 14 0.61 10.05 19.14
CA VAL A 14 -0.25 9.42 20.14
C VAL A 14 -0.67 10.51 21.12
N VAL A 15 -1.85 11.08 20.92
CA VAL A 15 -2.50 11.89 21.96
C VAL A 15 -3.36 10.96 22.81
N CYS A 16 -2.75 10.47 23.90
CA CYS A 16 -3.50 9.92 25.02
C CYS A 16 -4.20 11.07 25.77
N ALA A 17 -5.53 11.11 25.76
CA ALA A 17 -6.29 11.95 26.67
C ALA A 17 -7.29 11.07 27.45
N GLY A 18 -7.04 10.88 28.75
CA GLY A 18 -7.94 10.17 29.65
C GLY A 18 -7.39 10.03 31.08
N ALA A 19 -7.72 11.02 31.93
CA ALA A 19 -7.68 11.03 33.41
C ALA A 19 -6.31 11.10 34.12
N ALA A 20 -5.87 12.36 34.31
CA ALA A 20 -5.08 12.93 35.40
C ALA A 20 -4.56 12.01 36.53
N ARG A 21 -3.24 11.77 36.51
CA ARG A 21 -2.35 11.95 37.68
C ARG A 21 -1.06 12.62 37.20
N SER A 22 -0.71 13.73 37.83
CA SER A 22 0.40 14.61 37.47
C SER A 22 1.77 13.96 37.70
N GLN A 23 2.55 13.81 36.62
CA GLN A 23 4.01 13.57 36.61
C GLN A 23 4.65 14.30 35.40
N PRO A 24 5.97 14.59 35.41
CA PRO A 24 6.54 15.84 34.88
C PRO A 24 6.83 15.78 33.37
N ALA A 25 6.11 16.55 32.57
CA ALA A 25 6.19 16.53 31.10
C ALA A 25 7.17 17.56 30.48
N SER A 26 8.08 18.19 31.25
CA SER A 26 8.85 19.34 30.74
C SER A 26 10.34 19.11 30.45
N VAL A 27 10.94 18.00 30.91
CA VAL A 27 12.40 17.77 30.77
C VAL A 27 12.72 16.91 29.54
N ASP A 28 11.92 15.86 29.28
CA ASP A 28 12.14 14.90 28.19
C ASP A 28 11.94 15.50 26.79
N ALA A 29 10.95 16.39 26.63
CA ALA A 29 10.70 17.06 25.34
C ALA A 29 11.90 17.91 24.91
N SER A 30 12.50 18.65 25.86
CA SER A 30 13.67 19.51 25.58
C SER A 30 14.92 18.73 25.21
N ALA A 31 15.09 17.52 25.77
CA ALA A 31 16.20 16.65 25.44
C ALA A 31 16.01 16.01 24.06
N SER A 32 14.79 15.57 23.73
CA SER A 32 14.45 15.05 22.40
C SER A 32 14.71 16.09 21.31
N ASP A 33 14.17 17.31 21.47
CA ASP A 33 14.36 18.40 20.51
C ASP A 33 15.84 18.71 20.28
N ARG A 34 16.65 18.62 21.34
CA ARG A 34 18.10 18.87 21.26
C ARG A 34 18.83 17.78 20.48
N ILE A 35 18.42 16.52 20.62
CA ILE A 35 18.96 15.39 19.85
C ILE A 35 18.52 15.48 18.38
N ASP A 36 17.28 15.86 18.09
CA ASP A 36 16.80 16.09 16.71
C ASP A 36 17.59 17.18 15.98
N VAL A 37 17.84 18.30 16.67
CA VAL A 37 18.66 19.39 16.13
C VAL A 37 20.12 18.95 15.95
N LEU A 38 20.66 18.15 16.87
CA LEU A 38 22.03 17.63 16.76
C LEU A 38 22.16 16.67 15.57
N GLU A 39 21.19 15.78 15.37
CA GLU A 39 21.16 14.88 14.22
C GLU A 39 21.12 15.67 12.92
N SER A 40 20.19 16.60 12.78
CA SER A 40 20.05 17.42 11.56
C SER A 40 21.36 18.14 11.22
N ARG A 41 22.01 18.78 12.21
CA ARG A 41 23.32 19.42 12.03
C ARG A 41 24.44 18.44 11.68
N SER A 42 24.36 17.21 12.18
CA SER A 42 25.36 16.18 11.89
C SER A 42 25.21 15.64 10.46
N LEU A 43 23.97 15.54 9.97
CA LEU A 43 23.69 15.19 8.58
C LEU A 43 24.09 16.32 7.62
N GLU A 44 23.83 17.58 7.97
CA GLU A 44 24.34 18.74 7.24
C GLU A 44 25.88 18.74 7.18
N ALA A 45 26.55 18.41 8.29
CA ALA A 45 28.01 18.28 8.32
C ALA A 45 28.52 17.14 7.43
N LEU A 46 27.80 16.01 7.39
CA LEU A 46 28.12 14.89 6.52
C LEU A 46 28.01 15.28 5.04
N GLU A 47 26.93 15.96 4.66
CA GLU A 47 26.74 16.52 3.32
C GLU A 47 27.82 17.56 2.95
N ALA A 48 28.25 18.37 3.92
CA ALA A 48 29.30 19.37 3.73
C ALA A 48 30.72 18.77 3.68
N GLY A 49 30.88 17.47 3.91
CA GLY A 49 32.18 16.79 3.97
C GLY A 49 32.95 17.01 5.27
N ASP A 50 32.34 17.61 6.30
CA ASP A 50 32.92 17.73 7.64
C ASP A 50 32.65 16.43 8.43
N PHE A 51 33.33 15.36 7.99
CA PHE A 51 33.14 14.01 8.51
C PHE A 51 33.46 13.88 9.99
N LYS A 52 34.41 14.67 10.49
CA LYS A 52 34.76 14.69 11.91
C LYS A 52 33.58 15.17 12.73
N ARG A 53 33.05 16.36 12.43
CA ARG A 53 31.89 16.92 13.13
C ARG A 53 30.66 16.04 12.99
N ALA A 54 30.43 15.50 11.79
CA ALA A 54 29.34 14.56 11.55
C ALA A 54 29.44 13.33 12.47
N SER A 55 30.61 12.68 12.52
CA SER A 55 30.81 11.49 13.36
C SER A 55 30.72 11.78 14.86
N GLU A 56 31.17 12.94 15.33
CA GLU A 56 31.06 13.35 16.73
C GLU A 56 29.60 13.49 17.15
N GLY A 57 28.82 14.27 16.38
CA GLY A 57 27.39 14.45 16.65
C GLY A 57 26.58 13.16 16.49
N LEU A 58 26.85 12.35 15.47
CA LEU A 58 26.15 11.08 15.27
C LEU A 58 26.45 10.05 16.36
N ARG A 59 27.64 10.06 16.99
CA ARG A 59 27.91 9.22 18.17
C ARG A 59 27.03 9.61 19.35
N GLU A 60 26.82 10.91 19.59
CA GLU A 60 25.92 11.39 20.63
C GLU A 60 24.46 11.03 20.34
N VAL A 61 24.01 11.18 19.08
CA VAL A 61 22.66 10.77 18.67
C VAL A 61 22.49 9.26 18.82
N ALA A 62 23.49 8.45 18.42
CA ALA A 62 23.45 7.00 18.57
C ALA A 62 23.38 6.57 20.05
N ALA A 63 24.06 7.28 20.95
CA ALA A 63 23.96 7.03 22.39
C ALA A 63 22.56 7.33 22.94
N ALA A 64 21.90 8.38 22.44
CA ALA A 64 20.52 8.72 22.80
C ALA A 64 19.49 7.78 22.14
N ARG A 65 19.80 7.25 20.96
CA ARG A 65 18.91 6.40 20.13
C ARG A 65 19.60 5.10 19.73
N PRO A 66 19.93 4.22 20.70
CA PRO A 66 20.76 3.04 20.42
C PRO A 66 20.09 2.02 19.50
N LYS A 67 18.77 2.09 19.33
CA LYS A 67 17.98 1.17 18.48
C LYS A 67 17.62 1.75 17.11
N ASP A 68 18.14 2.92 16.77
CA ASP A 68 17.86 3.54 15.48
C ASP A 68 18.88 3.07 14.43
N PRO A 69 18.47 2.22 13.46
CA PRO A 69 19.39 1.71 12.45
C PRO A 69 19.95 2.79 11.53
N PHE A 70 19.19 3.86 11.30
CA PHE A 70 19.58 4.91 10.37
C PHE A 70 20.66 5.81 10.95
N VAL A 71 20.60 6.09 12.26
CA VAL A 71 21.64 6.84 12.97
C VAL A 71 22.97 6.10 12.91
N HIS A 72 22.98 4.79 13.20
CA HIS A 72 24.19 3.97 13.12
C HIS A 72 24.71 3.84 11.68
N TYR A 73 23.82 3.75 10.70
CA TYR A 73 24.21 3.72 9.29
C TYR A 73 24.86 5.04 8.86
N ASN A 74 24.26 6.19 9.19
CA ASN A 74 24.83 7.50 8.89
C ASN A 74 26.17 7.70 9.61
N LEU A 75 26.31 7.19 10.85
CA LEU A 75 27.59 7.19 11.57
C LEU A 75 28.64 6.37 10.82
N ALA A 76 28.27 5.19 10.31
CA ALA A 76 29.16 4.39 9.47
C ALA A 76 29.61 5.14 8.22
N CYS A 77 28.70 5.84 7.55
CA CYS A 77 29.02 6.68 6.39
C CYS A 77 30.00 7.80 6.74
N ALA A 78 29.74 8.55 7.81
CA ALA A 78 30.63 9.62 8.27
C ALA A 78 32.04 9.10 8.61
N LEU A 79 32.14 7.98 9.32
CA LEU A 79 33.42 7.36 9.68
C LEU A 79 34.15 6.81 8.45
N ALA A 80 33.44 6.16 7.53
CA ALA A 80 34.02 5.60 6.31
C ALA A 80 34.60 6.68 5.40
N ALA A 81 33.85 7.77 5.22
CA ALA A 81 34.28 8.92 4.42
C ALA A 81 35.41 9.70 5.11
N GLY A 82 35.44 9.72 6.45
CA GLY A 82 36.52 10.27 7.28
C GLY A 82 37.78 9.41 7.35
N GLY A 83 37.79 8.21 6.76
CA GLY A 83 38.94 7.29 6.76
C GLY A 83 39.09 6.43 8.03
N GLU A 84 38.10 6.44 8.93
CA GLU A 84 38.09 5.64 10.15
C GLU A 84 37.50 4.23 9.91
N THR A 85 38.16 3.44 9.05
CA THR A 85 37.64 2.16 8.51
C THR A 85 37.15 1.16 9.56
N ASP A 86 37.91 0.91 10.63
CA ASP A 86 37.51 -0.08 11.65
C ASP A 86 36.26 0.36 12.42
N GLN A 87 36.17 1.64 12.79
CA GLN A 87 35.00 2.17 13.48
C GLN A 87 33.78 2.23 12.55
N ALA A 88 33.99 2.56 11.28
CA ALA A 88 32.93 2.56 10.28
C ALA A 88 32.31 1.18 10.08
N ILE A 89 33.14 0.11 10.00
CA ILE A 89 32.63 -1.27 9.94
C ILE A 89 31.86 -1.64 11.20
N ALA A 90 32.34 -1.24 12.38
CA ALA A 90 31.63 -1.50 13.63
C ALA A 90 30.25 -0.82 13.64
N ALA A 91 30.17 0.46 13.25
CA ALA A 91 28.91 1.19 13.14
C ALA A 91 27.96 0.59 12.10
N LEU A 92 28.48 0.15 10.94
CA LEU A 92 27.67 -0.52 9.91
C LEU A 92 27.11 -1.85 10.42
N THR A 93 27.92 -2.62 11.15
CA THR A 93 27.50 -3.88 11.76
C THR A 93 26.41 -3.65 12.80
N GLU A 94 26.56 -2.61 13.63
CA GLU A 94 25.54 -2.22 14.60
C GLU A 94 24.24 -1.78 13.91
N ALA A 95 24.32 -0.96 12.86
CA ALA A 95 23.17 -0.54 12.07
C ALA A 95 22.36 -1.75 11.58
N ILE A 96 23.05 -2.74 11.01
CA ILE A 96 22.44 -3.99 10.52
C ILE A 96 21.84 -4.78 11.69
N ALA A 97 22.57 -4.91 12.81
CA ALA A 97 22.12 -5.62 13.99
C ALA A 97 20.81 -5.04 14.57
N VAL A 98 20.65 -3.71 14.55
CA VAL A 98 19.47 -3.05 15.11
C VAL A 98 18.33 -2.83 14.10
N GLY A 99 18.53 -3.04 12.79
CA GLY A 99 17.42 -2.81 11.84
C GLY A 99 17.74 -2.52 10.38
N PHE A 100 18.98 -2.18 10.04
CA PHE A 100 19.30 -1.69 8.70
C PHE A 100 19.35 -2.85 7.69
N ILE A 101 18.50 -2.78 6.66
CA ILE A 101 18.31 -3.85 5.67
C ILE A 101 18.16 -3.33 4.21
N ASP A 102 18.58 -2.09 3.93
CA ASP A 102 18.56 -1.54 2.57
C ASP A 102 19.89 -1.84 1.84
N PHE A 103 19.97 -3.05 1.28
CA PHE A 103 21.17 -3.55 0.60
C PHE A 103 21.59 -2.66 -0.57
N PHE A 104 20.63 -2.32 -1.46
CA PHE A 104 20.93 -1.58 -2.68
C PHE A 104 21.36 -0.16 -2.37
N HIS A 105 20.81 0.45 -1.31
CA HIS A 105 21.33 1.71 -0.81
C HIS A 105 22.78 1.58 -0.32
N MET A 106 23.06 0.60 0.54
CA MET A 106 24.42 0.33 1.06
C MET A 106 25.45 0.08 -0.06
N GLU A 107 25.07 -0.63 -1.12
CA GLU A 107 25.95 -0.93 -2.24
C GLU A 107 26.22 0.31 -3.11
N ARG A 108 25.22 1.18 -3.30
CA ARG A 108 25.33 2.39 -4.12
C ARG A 108 25.94 3.58 -3.39
N ASP A 109 25.92 3.58 -2.06
CA ASP A 109 26.43 4.70 -1.25
C ASP A 109 27.94 4.93 -1.48
N PRO A 110 28.35 6.12 -1.95
CA PRO A 110 29.76 6.44 -2.14
C PRO A 110 30.49 6.74 -0.83
N HIS A 111 29.81 7.09 0.26
CA HIS A 111 30.46 7.31 1.55
C HIS A 111 31.08 6.01 2.10
N LEU A 112 30.51 4.86 1.73
CA LEU A 112 31.02 3.54 2.10
C LEU A 112 32.12 3.02 1.15
N ALA A 113 32.58 3.81 0.17
CA ALA A 113 33.54 3.36 -0.84
C ALA A 113 34.84 2.79 -0.24
N SER A 114 35.33 3.37 0.86
CA SER A 114 36.51 2.88 1.58
C SER A 114 36.31 1.51 2.25
N LEU A 115 35.05 1.14 2.55
CA LEU A 115 34.71 -0.14 3.18
C LEU A 115 34.58 -1.26 2.16
N LYS A 116 34.14 -0.96 0.93
CA LYS A 116 33.87 -1.95 -0.13
C LYS A 116 35.01 -2.96 -0.36
N PRO A 117 36.30 -2.57 -0.43
CA PRO A 117 37.38 -3.54 -0.63
C PRO A 117 37.76 -4.34 0.62
N THR A 118 37.23 -4.01 1.81
CA THR A 118 37.60 -4.68 3.05
C THR A 118 37.00 -6.07 3.14
N ALA A 119 37.74 -7.03 3.72
CA ALA A 119 37.26 -8.38 3.92
C ALA A 119 35.98 -8.44 4.78
N ARG A 120 35.82 -7.52 5.74
CA ARG A 120 34.64 -7.46 6.62
C ARG A 120 33.39 -6.99 5.87
N TYR A 121 33.49 -5.96 5.03
CA TYR A 121 32.35 -5.54 4.20
C TYR A 121 31.97 -6.62 3.19
N GLN A 122 32.95 -7.26 2.56
CA GLN A 122 32.71 -8.38 1.64
C GLN A 122 32.02 -9.55 2.34
N ALA A 123 32.36 -9.84 3.59
CA ALA A 123 31.66 -10.85 4.38
C ALA A 123 30.19 -10.48 4.64
N ILE A 124 29.87 -9.20 4.91
CA ILE A 124 28.48 -8.73 5.05
C ILE A 124 27.71 -8.93 3.74
N VAL A 125 28.30 -8.55 2.60
CA VAL A 125 27.66 -8.68 1.29
C VAL A 125 27.43 -10.14 0.92
N LEU A 126 28.42 -11.01 1.13
CA LEU A 126 28.31 -12.44 0.85
C LEU A 126 27.30 -13.14 1.78
N GLY A 127 27.23 -12.73 3.05
CA GLY A 127 26.29 -13.27 4.04
C GLY A 127 24.90 -12.62 4.02
N TRP A 128 24.63 -11.70 3.08
CA TRP A 128 23.41 -10.90 3.10
C TRP A 128 22.13 -11.74 3.03
N GLY A 129 22.10 -12.77 2.17
CA GLY A 129 20.96 -13.68 2.04
C GLY A 129 20.64 -14.40 3.35
N GLU A 130 21.64 -14.95 4.02
CA GLU A 130 21.48 -15.60 5.33
C GLU A 130 21.00 -14.63 6.41
N LEU A 131 21.50 -13.38 6.37
CA LEU A 131 21.09 -12.32 7.28
C LEU A 131 19.60 -11.97 7.09
N MET A 132 19.14 -11.87 5.84
CA MET A 132 17.73 -11.64 5.54
C MET A 132 16.84 -12.79 6.03
N GLU A 133 17.29 -14.06 5.92
CA GLU A 133 16.54 -15.21 6.44
C GLU A 133 16.45 -15.22 7.96
N ALA A 134 17.58 -15.00 8.65
CA ALA A 134 17.63 -14.92 10.10
C ALA A 134 16.75 -13.77 10.63
N ARG A 135 16.81 -12.62 9.95
CA ARG A 135 15.99 -11.46 10.29
C ARG A 135 14.51 -11.73 10.06
N GLY A 136 14.13 -12.28 8.91
CA GLY A 136 12.75 -12.66 8.62
C GLY A 136 12.18 -13.61 9.67
N ALA A 137 12.96 -14.60 10.13
CA ALA A 137 12.55 -15.48 11.21
C ALA A 137 12.38 -14.73 12.55
N SER A 138 13.31 -13.84 12.90
CA SER A 138 13.25 -13.02 14.11
C SER A 138 12.05 -12.06 14.12
N ASP A 139 11.75 -11.43 12.99
CA ASP A 139 10.60 -10.54 12.83
C ASP A 139 9.29 -11.31 13.00
N HIS A 140 9.22 -12.54 12.48
CA HIS A 140 8.07 -13.43 12.66
C HIS A 140 7.83 -13.79 14.12
N GLU A 141 8.87 -14.15 14.87
CA GLU A 141 8.76 -14.40 16.31
C GLU A 141 8.39 -13.12 17.10
N SER A 142 8.90 -11.97 16.66
CA SER A 142 8.54 -10.67 17.24
C SER A 142 7.05 -10.33 17.02
N LEU A 143 6.50 -10.63 15.84
CA LEU A 143 5.06 -10.50 15.57
C LEU A 143 4.22 -11.39 16.49
N LYS A 144 4.64 -12.65 16.68
CA LYS A 144 3.97 -13.59 17.61
C LYS A 144 3.96 -13.05 19.03
N ALA A 145 5.10 -12.55 19.51
CA ALA A 145 5.21 -11.97 20.83
C ALA A 145 4.35 -10.70 21.01
N ALA A 146 4.24 -9.87 19.97
CA ALA A 146 3.53 -8.60 20.03
C ALA A 146 2.00 -8.73 19.93
N LEU A 147 1.49 -9.62 19.07
CA LEU A 147 0.06 -9.75 18.79
C LEU A 147 -0.58 -10.95 19.52
N GLY A 148 0.15 -12.05 19.67
CA GLY A 148 -0.22 -13.17 20.52
C GLY A 148 -1.58 -13.81 20.19
N HIS A 149 -2.39 -14.03 21.24
CA HIS A 149 -3.65 -14.76 21.15
C HIS A 149 -4.68 -14.09 20.23
N GLY A 150 -5.38 -14.89 19.43
CA GLY A 150 -6.41 -14.42 18.49
C GLY A 150 -5.86 -14.08 17.10
N TYR A 151 -4.57 -14.32 16.88
CA TYR A 151 -3.92 -14.20 15.58
C TYR A 151 -3.41 -15.56 15.09
N THR A 152 -3.53 -15.78 13.79
CA THR A 152 -2.85 -16.85 13.05
C THR A 152 -1.57 -16.30 12.45
N PHE A 153 -0.48 -17.05 12.57
CA PHE A 153 0.85 -16.65 12.09
C PHE A 153 1.36 -17.65 11.08
N GLU A 154 1.75 -17.16 9.90
CA GLU A 154 2.32 -17.98 8.83
C GLU A 154 3.49 -17.28 8.16
N ARG A 155 4.31 -18.05 7.44
CA ARG A 155 5.40 -17.53 6.61
C ARG A 155 5.21 -18.04 5.19
N ASP A 156 5.43 -17.17 4.22
CA ASP A 156 5.44 -17.52 2.81
C ASP A 156 6.79 -17.12 2.22
N ALA A 157 7.64 -18.11 1.97
CA ALA A 157 8.97 -17.92 1.42
C ALA A 157 8.93 -17.54 -0.07
N GLY A 158 7.87 -17.90 -0.80
CA GLY A 158 7.73 -17.62 -2.23
C GLY A 158 7.60 -16.13 -2.51
N VAL A 159 6.89 -15.39 -1.66
CA VAL A 159 6.75 -13.93 -1.73
C VAL A 159 7.51 -13.18 -0.62
N ARG A 160 8.18 -13.91 0.27
CA ARG A 160 8.97 -13.43 1.42
C ARG A 160 8.16 -12.58 2.38
N LEU A 161 7.04 -13.14 2.85
CA LEU A 161 6.10 -12.47 3.74
C LEU A 161 5.94 -13.23 5.06
N ASN A 162 5.92 -12.49 6.16
CA ASN A 162 5.52 -12.97 7.48
C ASN A 162 4.12 -12.46 7.78
N TYR A 163 3.16 -13.36 7.94
CA TYR A 163 1.77 -13.00 8.19
C TYR A 163 1.43 -13.04 9.68
N ALA A 164 0.57 -12.11 10.09
CA ALA A 164 -0.19 -12.14 11.33
C ALA A 164 -1.63 -11.71 11.03
N SER A 165 -2.59 -12.62 11.15
CA SER A 165 -3.99 -12.36 10.80
C SER A 165 -4.95 -12.65 11.94
N ALA A 166 -5.81 -11.68 12.27
CA ALA A 166 -6.95 -11.84 13.17
C ALA A 166 -8.24 -12.25 12.46
N PHE A 167 -8.22 -12.33 11.13
CA PHE A 167 -9.34 -12.83 10.34
C PHE A 167 -9.51 -14.34 10.55
N ASP A 168 -10.70 -14.85 10.24
CA ASP A 168 -10.89 -16.30 10.18
C ASP A 168 -10.04 -16.94 9.07
N ALA A 169 -9.89 -18.27 9.13
CA ALA A 169 -9.01 -19.01 8.24
C ALA A 169 -9.31 -18.76 6.76
N GLU A 170 -10.58 -18.69 6.36
CA GLU A 170 -10.95 -18.58 4.95
C GLU A 170 -10.80 -17.14 4.42
N ALA A 171 -11.12 -16.13 5.24
CA ALA A 171 -10.79 -14.74 4.92
C ALA A 171 -9.27 -14.53 4.83
N PHE A 172 -8.48 -15.18 5.71
CA PHE A 172 -7.03 -15.14 5.63
C PHE A 172 -6.48 -15.85 4.37
N GLU A 173 -7.05 -16.98 3.97
CA GLU A 173 -6.72 -17.60 2.68
C GLU A 173 -7.08 -16.71 1.49
N THR A 174 -8.21 -15.98 1.55
CA THR A 174 -8.56 -14.98 0.54
C THR A 174 -7.48 -13.90 0.44
N ALA A 175 -7.05 -13.33 1.57
CA ALA A 175 -5.99 -12.33 1.59
C ALA A 175 -4.69 -12.83 0.93
N LYS A 176 -4.26 -14.06 1.24
CA LYS A 176 -3.08 -14.68 0.61
C LYS A 176 -3.27 -14.87 -0.90
N ARG A 177 -4.46 -15.30 -1.35
CA ARG A 177 -4.75 -15.41 -2.80
C ARG A 177 -4.66 -14.06 -3.50
N GLU A 178 -5.22 -13.00 -2.92
CA GLU A 178 -5.16 -11.66 -3.50
C GLU A 178 -3.73 -11.14 -3.64
N ILE A 179 -2.87 -11.39 -2.65
CA ILE A 179 -1.43 -11.08 -2.72
C ILE A 179 -0.77 -11.80 -3.91
N VAL A 180 -1.02 -13.11 -4.06
CA VAL A 180 -0.44 -13.89 -5.17
C VAL A 180 -0.95 -13.39 -6.52
N ARG A 181 -2.24 -13.05 -6.63
CA ARG A 181 -2.83 -12.49 -7.86
C ARG A 181 -2.16 -11.17 -8.25
N VAL A 182 -1.96 -10.25 -7.30
CA VAL A 182 -1.25 -8.98 -7.55
C VAL A 182 0.20 -9.22 -7.94
N ALA A 183 0.91 -10.13 -7.25
CA ALA A 183 2.30 -10.46 -7.60
C ALA A 183 2.42 -10.98 -9.03
N ARG A 184 1.59 -11.94 -9.42
CA ARG A 184 1.57 -12.49 -10.78
C ARG A 184 1.21 -11.44 -11.83
N TRP A 185 0.18 -10.64 -11.56
CA TRP A 185 -0.26 -9.59 -12.48
C TRP A 185 0.85 -8.56 -12.74
N ALA A 186 1.62 -8.20 -11.71
CA ALA A 186 2.70 -7.23 -11.83
C ALA A 186 4.01 -7.80 -12.40
N ALA A 187 4.25 -9.11 -12.27
CA ALA A 187 5.46 -9.78 -12.78
C ALA A 187 5.29 -10.38 -14.18
N ARG A 188 4.05 -10.57 -14.66
CA ARG A 188 3.73 -11.43 -15.82
C ARG A 188 4.24 -12.86 -15.65
N ASP A 189 4.13 -13.39 -14.44
CA ASP A 189 4.47 -14.79 -14.18
C ASP A 189 3.35 -15.72 -14.69
N GLY A 190 3.64 -16.52 -15.73
CA GLY A 190 2.72 -17.54 -16.26
C GLY A 190 2.29 -17.34 -17.72
N ASP A 191 1.00 -17.54 -17.98
CA ASP A 191 0.28 -17.60 -19.27
C ASP A 191 0.42 -16.39 -20.24
N GLY A 192 1.27 -15.42 -19.91
CA GLY A 192 1.51 -14.21 -20.69
C GLY A 192 0.50 -13.08 -20.47
N LYS A 193 -0.43 -13.21 -19.52
CA LYS A 193 -1.40 -12.16 -19.15
C LYS A 193 -0.87 -11.34 -17.96
N GLY A 194 -1.33 -10.08 -17.84
CA GLY A 194 -0.88 -9.12 -16.83
C GLY A 194 0.02 -8.01 -17.37
N ALA A 195 0.45 -7.11 -16.48
CA ALA A 195 1.36 -6.02 -16.81
C ALA A 195 2.77 -6.41 -16.34
N GLU A 196 3.72 -6.60 -17.26
CA GLU A 196 5.12 -6.86 -16.91
C GLU A 196 5.76 -5.57 -16.38
N LEU A 197 5.37 -5.17 -15.17
CA LEU A 197 5.83 -3.95 -14.52
C LEU A 197 7.08 -4.22 -13.71
N PHE A 198 7.08 -5.30 -12.93
CA PHE A 198 8.17 -5.66 -12.03
C PHE A 198 8.72 -7.02 -12.42
N PRO A 199 9.59 -7.10 -13.45
CA PRO A 199 10.13 -8.37 -13.90
C PRO A 199 10.84 -9.12 -12.77
N ALA A 200 10.69 -10.45 -12.74
CA ALA A 200 11.31 -11.30 -11.74
C ALA A 200 12.85 -11.18 -11.80
N VAL A 201 13.48 -11.06 -10.64
CA VAL A 201 14.95 -11.04 -10.54
C VAL A 201 15.44 -12.48 -10.63
N ALA A 202 16.40 -12.74 -11.51
CA ALA A 202 16.98 -14.08 -11.65
C ALA A 202 17.57 -14.56 -10.31
N GLU A 203 17.25 -15.79 -9.90
CA GLU A 203 17.71 -16.42 -8.64
C GLU A 203 19.24 -16.44 -8.44
N ARG A 204 20.01 -16.25 -9.53
CA ARG A 204 21.48 -16.30 -9.54
C ARG A 204 22.20 -15.13 -8.86
N ASP A 205 21.51 -14.04 -8.50
CA ASP A 205 22.11 -12.83 -7.91
C ASP A 205 21.93 -12.68 -6.39
N ALA A 206 21.50 -13.74 -5.68
CA ALA A 206 21.57 -14.02 -4.23
C ALA A 206 21.28 -12.89 -3.19
N ARG A 207 20.76 -11.73 -3.61
CA ARG A 207 20.43 -10.58 -2.76
C ARG A 207 18.91 -10.50 -2.64
N PRO A 208 18.30 -11.41 -1.85
CA PRO A 208 16.85 -11.51 -1.81
C PRO A 208 16.26 -10.21 -1.24
N ASP A 209 15.03 -9.91 -1.67
CA ASP A 209 14.27 -8.80 -1.09
C ASP A 209 14.13 -8.99 0.44
N ALA A 210 13.98 -7.89 1.18
CA ALA A 210 13.66 -8.00 2.60
C ALA A 210 12.32 -8.73 2.82
N TRP A 211 12.24 -9.49 3.92
CA TRP A 211 10.98 -10.01 4.41
C TRP A 211 10.07 -8.86 4.81
N VAL A 212 8.78 -8.94 4.46
CA VAL A 212 7.77 -7.95 4.87
C VAL A 212 6.79 -8.58 5.84
N SER A 213 6.51 -7.87 6.93
CA SER A 213 5.49 -8.24 7.90
C SER A 213 4.12 -7.76 7.43
N VAL A 214 3.21 -8.68 7.11
CA VAL A 214 1.83 -8.40 6.73
C VAL A 214 0.93 -8.63 7.94
N VAL A 215 0.34 -7.56 8.44
CA VAL A 215 -0.58 -7.59 9.59
C VAL A 215 -1.99 -7.33 9.08
N LEU A 216 -2.88 -8.29 9.31
CA LEU A 216 -4.31 -8.20 9.06
C LEU A 216 -5.02 -8.17 10.43
N PRO A 217 -5.04 -7.00 11.11
CA PRO A 217 -5.46 -6.90 12.49
C PRO A 217 -6.98 -6.98 12.65
N SER A 218 -7.43 -7.22 13.88
CA SER A 218 -8.82 -6.97 14.25
C SER A 218 -9.14 -5.47 14.08
N GLN A 219 -10.40 -5.09 13.86
CA GLN A 219 -10.78 -3.68 13.74
C GLN A 219 -10.31 -2.84 14.95
N LYS A 220 -10.39 -3.41 16.16
CA LYS A 220 -9.93 -2.77 17.40
C LYS A 220 -8.41 -2.55 17.37
N ASP A 221 -7.65 -3.54 16.94
CA ASP A 221 -6.20 -3.44 16.87
C ASP A 221 -5.75 -2.52 15.73
N PHE A 222 -6.47 -2.49 14.61
CA PHE A 222 -6.21 -1.56 13.50
C PHE A 222 -6.24 -0.12 13.99
N ILE A 223 -7.32 0.30 14.66
CA ILE A 223 -7.46 1.66 15.21
C ILE A 223 -6.32 1.96 16.19
N ARG A 224 -5.93 0.99 17.03
CA ARG A 224 -4.83 1.16 17.99
C ARG A 224 -3.47 1.32 17.29
N ILE A 225 -3.21 0.56 16.23
CA ILE A 225 -1.89 0.51 15.58
C ILE A 225 -1.72 1.66 14.58
N VAL A 226 -2.71 1.89 13.73
CA VAL A 226 -2.66 2.88 12.64
C VAL A 226 -3.08 4.26 13.14
N MET A 227 -3.80 4.34 14.27
CA MET A 227 -4.22 5.60 14.90
C MET A 227 -5.04 6.53 13.98
N SER A 228 -5.66 5.94 12.97
CA SER A 228 -6.56 6.59 12.02
C SER A 228 -7.57 5.56 11.55
N ASP A 229 -8.83 5.97 11.43
CA ASP A 229 -9.91 5.19 10.82
C ASP A 229 -10.15 5.57 9.34
N ARG A 230 -9.39 6.56 8.83
CA ARG A 230 -9.57 7.16 7.50
C ARG A 230 -8.75 6.51 6.39
N VAL A 231 -7.85 5.59 6.73
CA VAL A 231 -7.01 4.86 5.78
C VAL A 231 -7.42 3.39 5.77
N GLY A 232 -7.46 2.79 4.58
CA GLY A 232 -7.78 1.38 4.41
C GLY A 232 -6.59 0.46 4.73
N GLY A 233 -5.36 0.96 4.51
CA GLY A 233 -4.12 0.26 4.83
C GLY A 233 -2.94 1.24 4.89
N VAL A 234 -1.79 0.72 5.30
CA VAL A 234 -0.50 1.42 5.29
C VAL A 234 0.64 0.42 5.06
N TYR A 235 1.52 0.72 4.11
CA TYR A 235 2.84 0.13 4.01
C TYR A 235 3.92 1.08 4.53
N ASP A 236 4.55 0.69 5.63
CA ASP A 236 5.74 1.33 6.18
C ASP A 236 6.99 0.68 5.55
N ARG A 237 7.59 1.37 4.58
CA ARG A 237 8.81 0.93 3.87
C ARG A 237 9.96 0.69 4.85
N ASP A 238 10.14 1.58 5.82
CA ASP A 238 11.33 1.56 6.69
C ASP A 238 11.24 0.40 7.68
N ARG A 239 10.05 0.13 8.21
CA ARG A 239 9.79 -1.04 9.07
C ARG A 239 9.45 -2.31 8.30
N LYS A 240 9.41 -2.25 6.97
CA LYS A 240 8.98 -3.35 6.08
C LYS A 240 7.69 -4.01 6.59
N ARG A 241 6.68 -3.18 6.86
CA ARG A 241 5.43 -3.62 7.48
C ARG A 241 4.22 -3.10 6.73
N LEU A 242 3.41 -4.02 6.24
CA LEU A 242 2.10 -3.77 5.66
C LEU A 242 1.02 -4.03 6.70
N ILE A 243 0.08 -3.10 6.84
CA ILE A 243 -1.10 -3.26 7.68
C ILE A 243 -2.32 -2.98 6.82
N SER A 244 -3.25 -3.93 6.73
CA SER A 244 -4.48 -3.75 5.95
C SER A 244 -5.71 -3.99 6.80
N ARG A 245 -6.72 -3.12 6.66
CA ARG A 245 -8.02 -3.25 7.33
C ARG A 245 -8.91 -4.30 6.68
N ASP A 246 -8.73 -4.54 5.39
CA ASP A 246 -9.53 -5.49 4.61
C ASP A 246 -8.64 -6.53 3.90
N VAL A 247 -9.29 -7.59 3.43
CA VAL A 247 -8.65 -8.66 2.65
C VAL A 247 -8.69 -8.40 1.14
N GLY A 248 -9.08 -7.19 0.72
CA GLY A 248 -9.39 -6.83 -0.66
C GLY A 248 -8.68 -5.55 -1.11
N PRO A 249 -9.40 -4.45 -1.43
CA PRO A 249 -8.83 -3.28 -2.08
C PRO A 249 -7.59 -2.70 -1.38
N SER A 250 -7.64 -2.51 -0.06
CA SER A 250 -6.53 -1.91 0.67
C SER A 250 -5.33 -2.85 0.75
N LEU A 251 -5.58 -4.15 0.91
CA LEU A 251 -4.51 -5.14 0.94
C LEU A 251 -3.76 -5.16 -0.40
N ARG A 252 -4.49 -5.17 -1.51
CA ARG A 252 -3.92 -5.15 -2.85
C ARG A 252 -3.12 -3.88 -3.11
N HIS A 253 -3.65 -2.71 -2.73
CA HIS A 253 -2.97 -1.42 -2.87
C HIS A 253 -1.64 -1.39 -2.12
N GLU A 254 -1.66 -1.73 -0.82
CA GLU A 254 -0.44 -1.69 0.00
C GLU A 254 0.56 -2.78 -0.41
N PHE A 255 0.10 -3.94 -0.85
CA PHE A 255 0.99 -4.99 -1.35
C PHE A 255 1.61 -4.59 -2.70
N PHE A 256 0.89 -3.86 -3.54
CA PHE A 256 1.48 -3.29 -4.75
C PHE A 256 2.62 -2.33 -4.42
N HIS A 257 2.48 -1.51 -3.37
CA HIS A 257 3.60 -0.69 -2.89
C HIS A 257 4.80 -1.50 -2.44
N VAL A 258 4.62 -2.68 -1.82
CA VAL A 258 5.73 -3.59 -1.48
C VAL A 258 6.52 -3.96 -2.75
N LEU A 259 5.83 -4.39 -3.80
CA LEU A 259 6.47 -4.79 -5.07
C LEU A 259 7.14 -3.60 -5.76
N HIS A 260 6.46 -2.46 -5.80
CA HIS A 260 6.98 -1.25 -6.44
C HIS A 260 8.22 -0.73 -5.73
N TRP A 261 8.24 -0.71 -4.38
CA TRP A 261 9.42 -0.35 -3.61
C TRP A 261 10.57 -1.31 -3.81
N ARG A 262 10.33 -2.63 -3.83
CA ARG A 262 11.36 -3.62 -4.16
C ARG A 262 12.03 -3.31 -5.50
N HIS A 263 11.24 -2.96 -6.51
CA HIS A 263 11.78 -2.59 -7.82
C HIS A 263 12.53 -1.25 -7.80
N MET A 264 11.95 -0.20 -7.19
CA MET A 264 12.59 1.11 -7.06
C MET A 264 13.91 1.04 -6.29
N ASP A 265 13.98 0.23 -5.24
CA ASP A 265 15.19 0.02 -4.44
C ASP A 265 16.29 -0.66 -5.28
N ARG A 266 15.95 -1.63 -6.14
CA ARG A 266 16.91 -2.22 -7.09
C ARG A 266 17.44 -1.21 -8.09
N LEU A 267 16.54 -0.41 -8.67
CA LEU A 267 16.88 0.59 -9.68
C LEU A 267 17.56 1.83 -9.09
N GLY A 268 17.44 2.06 -7.79
CA GLY A 268 17.87 3.29 -7.15
C GLY A 268 17.05 4.52 -7.57
N GLN A 269 15.75 4.32 -7.83
CA GLN A 269 14.84 5.37 -8.28
C GLN A 269 13.84 5.76 -7.19
N GLU A 270 13.30 6.97 -7.27
CA GLU A 270 12.14 7.41 -6.48
C GLU A 270 11.06 7.92 -7.42
N HIS A 271 9.96 7.19 -7.51
CA HIS A 271 8.89 7.57 -8.43
C HIS A 271 7.98 8.60 -7.74
N PRO A 272 7.49 9.62 -8.46
CA PRO A 272 6.56 10.60 -7.91
C PRO A 272 5.24 9.96 -7.49
N TYR A 273 4.53 10.60 -6.55
CA TYR A 273 3.32 10.06 -5.93
C TYR A 273 2.20 9.75 -6.91
N TRP A 274 2.07 10.51 -8.00
CA TRP A 274 1.07 10.18 -9.03
C TRP A 274 1.31 8.78 -9.62
N ILE A 275 2.57 8.36 -9.77
CA ILE A 275 2.94 7.02 -10.24
C ILE A 275 2.70 6.00 -9.14
N MET A 276 3.27 6.21 -7.95
CA MET A 276 3.17 5.24 -6.85
C MET A 276 1.71 4.94 -6.49
N GLU A 277 0.92 5.98 -6.25
CA GLU A 277 -0.49 5.84 -5.84
C GLU A 277 -1.38 5.48 -7.01
N GLY A 278 -1.10 6.02 -8.21
CA GLY A 278 -1.91 5.72 -9.39
C GLY A 278 -1.78 4.28 -9.87
N MET A 279 -0.58 3.69 -9.81
CA MET A 279 -0.35 2.29 -10.17
C MET A 279 -0.91 1.35 -9.10
N ALA A 280 -0.69 1.63 -7.81
CA ALA A 280 -1.27 0.84 -6.72
C ALA A 280 -2.80 0.83 -6.77
N ALA A 281 -3.42 1.96 -7.12
CA ALA A 281 -4.86 2.06 -7.27
C ALA A 281 -5.43 1.24 -8.44
N LEU A 282 -4.62 0.78 -9.40
CA LEU A 282 -5.12 -0.12 -10.47
C LEU A 282 -5.67 -1.42 -9.89
N VAL A 283 -5.02 -1.95 -8.86
CA VAL A 283 -5.37 -3.25 -8.28
C VAL A 283 -6.36 -3.15 -7.12
N GLU A 284 -6.87 -1.96 -6.79
CA GLU A 284 -7.92 -1.80 -5.77
C GLU A 284 -9.23 -2.48 -6.19
N ASP A 285 -9.71 -2.20 -7.41
CA ASP A 285 -10.97 -2.72 -7.94
C ASP A 285 -10.71 -3.65 -9.12
N VAL A 286 -10.83 -4.96 -8.88
CA VAL A 286 -10.44 -5.99 -9.86
C VAL A 286 -11.47 -7.11 -9.95
N GLY A 287 -11.64 -7.64 -11.16
CA GLY A 287 -12.34 -8.88 -11.45
C GLY A 287 -11.35 -10.03 -11.66
N ASP A 288 -11.90 -11.23 -11.85
CA ASP A 288 -11.15 -12.41 -12.29
C ASP A 288 -11.22 -12.50 -13.82
N ASP A 289 -10.13 -12.90 -14.46
CA ASP A 289 -10.09 -13.15 -15.91
C ASP A 289 -10.55 -14.58 -16.29
N GLY A 290 -10.91 -15.39 -15.30
CA GLY A 290 -11.33 -16.79 -15.45
C GLY A 290 -10.19 -17.80 -15.33
N GLU A 291 -8.95 -17.34 -15.26
CA GLU A 291 -7.74 -18.16 -15.11
C GLU A 291 -6.96 -17.81 -13.83
N GLY A 292 -7.58 -17.01 -12.95
CA GLY A 292 -6.99 -16.56 -11.69
C GLY A 292 -6.12 -15.30 -11.84
N GLY A 293 -6.16 -14.62 -12.98
CA GLY A 293 -5.54 -13.33 -13.23
C GLY A 293 -6.38 -12.14 -12.73
N ILE A 294 -5.95 -10.93 -13.07
CA ILE A 294 -6.58 -9.67 -12.66
C ILE A 294 -7.09 -8.91 -13.88
N VAL A 295 -8.37 -8.53 -13.85
CA VAL A 295 -8.97 -7.55 -14.76
C VAL A 295 -9.24 -6.27 -13.98
N VAL A 296 -8.66 -5.14 -14.38
CA VAL A 296 -8.90 -3.83 -13.72
C VAL A 296 -10.30 -3.34 -14.06
N LEU A 297 -11.10 -3.01 -13.04
CA LEU A 297 -12.49 -2.58 -13.19
C LEU A 297 -12.67 -1.07 -12.93
N PRO A 298 -13.70 -0.43 -13.53
CA PRO A 298 -14.17 0.88 -13.10
C PRO A 298 -14.59 0.87 -11.62
N SER A 299 -14.47 2.03 -10.94
CA SER A 299 -14.88 2.20 -9.55
C SER A 299 -15.34 3.62 -9.20
N TRP A 300 -15.67 3.87 -7.94
CA TRP A 300 -15.96 5.21 -7.43
C TRP A 300 -14.84 6.22 -7.73
N ARG A 301 -13.59 5.76 -7.87
CA ARG A 301 -12.47 6.61 -8.30
C ARG A 301 -12.60 7.04 -9.77
N THR A 302 -13.00 6.14 -10.67
CA THR A 302 -13.25 6.52 -12.07
C THR A 302 -14.47 7.42 -12.19
N ASN A 303 -15.50 7.21 -11.36
CA ASN A 303 -16.64 8.13 -11.28
C ASN A 303 -16.18 9.54 -10.87
N THR A 304 -15.29 9.64 -9.88
CA THR A 304 -14.68 10.90 -9.45
C THR A 304 -13.86 11.55 -10.56
N ALA A 305 -13.03 10.79 -11.28
CA ALA A 305 -12.26 11.30 -12.41
C ALA A 305 -13.18 11.81 -13.54
N LYS A 306 -14.26 11.08 -13.85
CA LYS A 306 -15.27 11.47 -14.83
C LYS A 306 -16.00 12.76 -14.43
N ARG A 307 -16.49 12.86 -13.18
CA ARG A 307 -17.10 14.10 -12.65
C ARG A 307 -16.16 15.30 -12.79
N LEU A 308 -14.88 15.12 -12.49
CA LEU A 308 -13.86 16.17 -12.67
C LEU A 308 -13.64 16.52 -14.15
N ALA A 309 -13.67 15.54 -15.05
CA ALA A 309 -13.50 15.77 -16.49
C ALA A 309 -14.68 16.51 -17.12
N ASP A 310 -15.89 16.13 -16.73
CA ASP A 310 -17.15 16.75 -17.15
C ASP A 310 -17.23 18.20 -16.64
N ALA A 311 -16.79 18.47 -15.42
CA ALA A 311 -16.70 19.82 -14.86
C ALA A 311 -15.49 20.64 -15.35
N GLY A 312 -14.60 20.08 -16.18
CA GLY A 312 -13.37 20.76 -16.61
C GLY A 312 -12.34 21.01 -15.50
N ARG A 313 -12.41 20.26 -14.39
CA ARG A 313 -11.62 20.44 -13.16
C ARG A 313 -10.47 19.45 -12.97
N LEU A 314 -10.23 18.57 -13.95
CA LEU A 314 -9.03 17.72 -13.97
C LEU A 314 -7.76 18.58 -13.99
N THR A 315 -6.83 18.26 -13.09
CA THR A 315 -5.54 18.93 -12.97
C THR A 315 -4.72 18.70 -14.24
N PRO A 316 -4.08 19.72 -14.83
CA PRO A 316 -3.18 19.51 -15.97
C PRO A 316 -2.08 18.47 -15.65
N TRP A 317 -1.74 17.59 -16.60
CA TRP A 317 -0.77 16.51 -16.34
C TRP A 317 0.58 17.03 -15.88
N LYS A 318 1.10 18.09 -16.51
CA LYS A 318 2.35 18.72 -16.08
C LYS A 318 2.34 19.16 -14.62
N THR A 319 1.19 19.60 -14.10
CA THR A 319 1.02 19.98 -12.70
C THR A 319 0.88 18.75 -11.81
N LEU A 320 0.03 17.80 -12.18
CA LEU A 320 -0.18 16.56 -11.43
C LEU A 320 1.12 15.77 -11.25
N PHE A 321 1.91 15.66 -12.32
CA PHE A 321 3.12 14.84 -12.33
C PHE A 321 4.28 15.45 -11.53
N ALA A 322 4.22 16.75 -11.27
CA ALA A 322 5.22 17.49 -10.52
C ALA A 322 4.83 17.71 -9.05
N LEU A 323 3.70 17.16 -8.58
CA LEU A 323 3.31 17.27 -7.17
C LEU A 323 4.27 16.48 -6.28
N ASP A 324 4.80 17.15 -5.26
CA ASP A 324 5.46 16.50 -4.13
C ASP A 324 4.46 15.78 -3.23
N ARG A 325 4.98 15.05 -2.26
CA ARG A 325 4.20 14.29 -1.27
C ARG A 325 3.17 15.15 -0.55
N GLU A 326 3.59 16.29 0.00
CA GLU A 326 2.74 17.12 0.85
C GLU A 326 1.53 17.63 0.08
N ARG A 327 1.76 18.12 -1.15
CA ARG A 327 0.69 18.62 -2.00
C ARG A 327 -0.20 17.51 -2.52
N PHE A 328 0.36 16.34 -2.85
CA PHE A 328 -0.41 15.20 -3.34
C PHE A 328 -1.32 14.62 -2.24
N LEU A 329 -0.82 14.53 -1.01
CA LEU A 329 -1.56 14.01 0.14
C LEU A 329 -2.38 15.08 0.88
N GLY A 330 -2.39 16.32 0.41
CA GLY A 330 -3.17 17.42 0.98
C GLY A 330 -4.67 17.34 0.66
N ASP A 331 -5.36 18.47 0.74
CA ASP A 331 -6.84 18.55 0.68
C ASP A 331 -7.49 17.93 -0.56
N ARG A 332 -6.74 17.83 -1.67
CA ARG A 332 -7.23 17.29 -2.95
C ARG A 332 -6.81 15.84 -3.21
N ALA A 333 -6.26 15.13 -2.22
CA ALA A 333 -5.77 13.77 -2.37
C ALA A 333 -6.75 12.85 -3.12
N ARG A 334 -8.02 12.79 -2.71
CA ARG A 334 -9.04 11.96 -3.39
C ARG A 334 -9.13 12.21 -4.90
N ALA A 335 -9.05 13.48 -5.31
CA ALA A 335 -9.08 13.85 -6.73
C ALA A 335 -7.78 13.46 -7.46
N PHE A 336 -6.63 13.58 -6.80
CA PHE A 336 -5.34 13.21 -7.38
C PHE A 336 -5.18 11.71 -7.52
N TYR A 337 -5.61 10.91 -6.55
CA TYR A 337 -5.66 9.45 -6.67
C TYR A 337 -6.59 9.04 -7.81
N ALA A 338 -7.82 9.57 -7.84
CA ALA A 338 -8.79 9.27 -8.89
C ALA A 338 -8.26 9.59 -10.29
N GLN A 339 -7.67 10.77 -10.47
CA GLN A 339 -7.10 11.16 -11.75
C GLN A 339 -5.86 10.32 -12.11
N SER A 340 -4.97 10.04 -11.16
CA SER A 340 -3.75 9.26 -11.42
C SER A 340 -4.09 7.82 -11.81
N ARG A 341 -5.00 7.16 -11.07
CA ARG A 341 -5.55 5.84 -11.45
C ARG A 341 -6.11 5.86 -12.87
N ALA A 342 -6.89 6.88 -13.22
CA ALA A 342 -7.46 7.00 -14.56
C ALA A 342 -6.37 7.15 -15.65
N VAL A 343 -5.26 7.84 -15.39
CA VAL A 343 -4.12 7.92 -16.33
C VAL A 343 -3.54 6.54 -16.59
N PHE A 344 -3.36 5.72 -15.56
CA PHE A 344 -2.87 4.36 -15.71
C PHE A 344 -3.87 3.43 -16.39
N MET A 345 -5.16 3.53 -16.06
CA MET A 345 -6.21 2.78 -16.76
C MET A 345 -6.27 3.14 -18.24
N TYR A 346 -6.06 4.41 -18.59
CA TYR A 346 -5.98 4.85 -19.98
C TYR A 346 -4.80 4.19 -20.70
N MET A 347 -3.60 4.22 -20.11
CA MET A 347 -2.42 3.55 -20.69
C MET A 347 -2.61 2.03 -20.79
N LEU A 348 -3.26 1.42 -19.82
CA LEU A 348 -3.62 0.00 -19.83
C LEU A 348 -4.58 -0.32 -20.98
N SER A 349 -5.67 0.46 -21.13
CA SER A 349 -6.65 0.30 -22.22
C SER A 349 -6.07 0.49 -23.62
N MET A 350 -4.97 1.25 -23.72
CA MET A 350 -4.24 1.50 -24.96
C MET A 350 -3.14 0.44 -25.22
N GLY A 351 -2.97 -0.54 -24.32
CA GLY A 351 -1.90 -1.54 -24.42
C GLY A 351 -0.49 -0.94 -24.28
N LYS A 352 -0.37 0.20 -23.60
CA LYS A 352 0.87 1.00 -23.52
C LYS A 352 1.49 1.04 -22.12
N LEU A 353 0.81 0.52 -21.11
CA LEU A 353 1.27 0.59 -19.71
C LEU A 353 2.65 -0.04 -19.50
N GLU A 354 2.85 -1.27 -19.98
CA GLU A 354 4.13 -1.99 -19.85
C GLU A 354 5.27 -1.27 -20.59
N ALA A 355 5.03 -0.91 -21.86
CA ALA A 355 5.99 -0.18 -22.66
C ALA A 355 6.37 1.15 -21.99
N TRP A 356 5.38 1.87 -21.44
CA TRP A 356 5.63 3.11 -20.70
C TRP A 356 6.49 2.87 -19.46
N TYR A 357 6.15 1.86 -18.64
CA TYR A 357 6.91 1.62 -17.42
C TYR A 357 8.35 1.23 -17.74
N ARG A 358 8.57 0.33 -18.71
CA ARG A 358 9.91 -0.04 -19.19
C ARG A 358 10.69 1.16 -19.73
N THR A 359 10.08 1.98 -20.59
CA THR A 359 10.71 3.22 -21.09
C THR A 359 11.06 4.17 -19.95
N TYR A 360 10.17 4.33 -18.98
CA TYR A 360 10.42 5.19 -17.82
C TYR A 360 11.54 4.67 -16.94
N THR A 361 11.57 3.38 -16.60
CA THR A 361 12.54 2.85 -15.63
C THR A 361 13.89 2.50 -16.24
N GLU A 362 13.92 2.02 -17.48
CA GLU A 362 15.12 1.46 -18.13
C GLU A 362 15.61 2.30 -19.32
N GLY A 363 14.79 3.21 -19.84
CA GLY A 363 15.12 4.00 -21.01
C GLY A 363 16.33 4.91 -20.81
N ASP A 364 17.03 5.22 -21.90
CA ASP A 364 18.12 6.19 -21.88
C ASP A 364 17.65 7.60 -21.52
N ALA A 365 18.57 8.41 -20.98
CA ALA A 365 18.32 9.83 -20.71
C ALA A 365 17.94 10.64 -21.98
N GLY A 366 18.25 10.14 -23.18
CA GLY A 366 17.79 10.75 -24.43
C GLY A 366 16.37 10.35 -24.87
N GLN A 367 15.80 9.30 -24.29
CA GLN A 367 14.66 8.55 -24.85
C GLN A 367 13.51 8.31 -23.85
N GLY A 368 13.39 9.16 -22.82
CA GLY A 368 12.25 9.14 -21.89
C GLY A 368 12.49 8.40 -20.58
N GLY A 369 13.72 7.98 -20.30
CA GLY A 369 14.08 7.37 -19.02
C GLY A 369 14.00 8.30 -17.82
N TYR A 370 13.94 7.68 -16.64
CA TYR A 370 13.82 8.31 -15.32
C TYR A 370 14.86 9.42 -15.10
N ALA A 371 16.11 9.18 -15.51
CA ALA A 371 17.20 10.13 -15.34
C ALA A 371 17.00 11.45 -16.11
N ALA A 372 16.21 11.44 -17.18
CA ALA A 372 15.93 12.63 -17.98
C ALA A 372 14.62 13.32 -17.61
N ASP A 373 13.61 12.54 -17.24
CA ASP A 373 12.35 13.07 -16.74
C ASP A 373 11.79 12.16 -15.64
N ALA A 374 12.16 12.46 -14.40
CA ALA A 374 11.67 11.74 -13.23
C ALA A 374 10.14 11.80 -13.08
N THR A 375 9.46 12.74 -13.76
CA THR A 375 7.99 12.84 -13.72
C THR A 375 7.29 11.74 -14.51
N GLY A 376 7.99 11.09 -15.46
CA GLY A 376 7.44 10.06 -16.35
C GLY A 376 6.64 10.59 -17.55
N GLY A 377 6.49 11.91 -17.68
CA GLY A 377 5.77 12.54 -18.79
C GLY A 377 6.44 12.31 -20.15
N ARG A 378 7.77 12.39 -20.21
CA ARG A 378 8.55 12.14 -21.42
C ARG A 378 8.41 10.70 -21.90
N ALA A 379 8.36 9.73 -20.99
CA ALA A 379 8.09 8.33 -21.34
C ALA A 379 6.72 8.18 -22.01
N ILE A 380 5.70 8.92 -21.56
CA ILE A 380 4.38 8.94 -22.23
C ILE A 380 4.53 9.45 -23.67
N GLU A 381 5.24 10.56 -23.89
CA GLU A 381 5.43 11.11 -25.24
C GLU A 381 6.11 10.11 -26.18
N VAL A 382 7.13 9.40 -25.68
CA VAL A 382 7.88 8.38 -26.43
C VAL A 382 6.97 7.22 -26.80
N VAL A 383 6.25 6.66 -25.83
CA VAL A 383 5.40 5.48 -26.06
C VAL A 383 4.17 5.79 -26.91
N PHE A 384 3.62 6.99 -26.81
CA PHE A 384 2.49 7.44 -27.64
C PHE A 384 2.91 8.05 -28.98
N GLY A 385 4.19 8.41 -29.15
CA GLY A 385 4.68 9.10 -30.34
C GLY A 385 4.02 10.46 -30.57
N SER A 386 3.58 11.12 -29.50
CA SER A 386 2.81 12.37 -29.56
C SER A 386 3.17 13.30 -28.39
N PRO A 387 3.09 14.64 -28.56
CA PRO A 387 3.32 15.57 -27.47
C PRO A 387 2.38 15.31 -26.28
N LEU A 388 2.88 15.50 -25.05
CA LEU A 388 2.16 15.15 -23.82
C LEU A 388 0.77 15.79 -23.74
N GLN A 389 0.64 17.03 -24.23
CA GLN A 389 -0.63 17.77 -24.25
C GLN A 389 -1.67 17.14 -25.19
N SER A 390 -1.24 16.56 -26.31
CA SER A 390 -2.13 15.86 -27.24
C SER A 390 -2.63 14.57 -26.60
N VAL A 391 -1.74 13.81 -25.95
CA VAL A 391 -2.11 12.60 -25.21
C VAL A 391 -3.05 12.94 -24.05
N GLU A 392 -2.80 14.02 -23.33
CA GLU A 392 -3.69 14.50 -22.25
C GLU A 392 -5.09 14.85 -22.78
N LYS A 393 -5.19 15.45 -23.98
CA LYS A 393 -6.47 15.76 -24.62
C LYS A 393 -7.26 14.49 -24.94
N ASP A 394 -6.60 13.47 -25.46
CA ASP A 394 -7.22 12.18 -25.78
C ASP A 394 -7.63 11.44 -24.50
N PHE A 395 -6.78 11.47 -23.47
CA PHE A 395 -7.13 11.01 -22.12
C PHE A 395 -8.39 11.70 -21.58
N ARG A 396 -8.48 13.03 -21.65
CA ARG A 396 -9.65 13.78 -21.19
C ARG A 396 -10.92 13.39 -21.94
N LYS A 397 -10.82 13.03 -23.23
CA LYS A 397 -11.95 12.50 -24.01
C LYS A 397 -12.33 11.10 -23.53
N TRP A 398 -11.33 10.23 -23.33
CA TRP A 398 -11.53 8.87 -22.83
C TRP A 398 -12.19 8.85 -21.44
N VAL A 399 -11.72 9.67 -20.49
CA VAL A 399 -12.29 9.74 -19.13
C VAL A 399 -13.77 10.12 -19.14
N ARG A 400 -14.20 11.02 -20.04
CA ARG A 400 -15.61 11.39 -20.16
C ARG A 400 -16.49 10.26 -20.70
N GLY A 401 -15.90 9.30 -21.42
CA GLY A 401 -16.57 8.12 -21.94
C GLY A 401 -16.61 6.94 -20.96
N LEU A 402 -16.04 7.05 -19.76
CA LEU A 402 -16.09 6.00 -18.77
C LEU A 402 -17.52 5.74 -18.28
N GLU A 403 -17.84 4.47 -18.08
CA GLU A 403 -19.05 4.05 -17.39
C GLU A 403 -18.98 4.43 -15.91
N VAL A 404 -20.15 4.72 -15.33
CA VAL A 404 -20.30 5.04 -13.90
C VAL A 404 -20.78 3.79 -13.19
N VAL A 405 -20.11 3.43 -12.09
CA VAL A 405 -20.55 2.32 -11.22
C VAL A 405 -21.36 2.83 -10.02
N GLY A 406 -22.11 1.94 -9.36
CA GLY A 406 -22.80 2.29 -8.12
C GLY A 406 -21.83 2.61 -6.98
N GLU A 407 -22.11 3.70 -6.25
CA GLU A 407 -21.37 4.13 -5.05
C GLU A 407 -22.22 4.01 -3.77
N THR A 408 -23.54 4.04 -3.92
CA THR A 408 -24.52 4.00 -2.85
C THR A 408 -25.78 3.32 -3.33
N ALA A 409 -26.60 2.83 -2.42
CA ALA A 409 -27.95 2.37 -2.75
C ALA A 409 -28.84 3.56 -3.17
N HIS A 410 -29.44 3.50 -4.35
CA HIS A 410 -30.47 4.45 -4.76
C HIS A 410 -31.87 3.82 -4.80
N PRO A 411 -32.94 4.56 -4.46
CA PRO A 411 -34.29 4.03 -4.50
C PRO A 411 -34.63 3.48 -5.89
N GLY A 412 -35.14 2.25 -5.95
CA GLY A 412 -35.50 1.57 -7.21
C GLY A 412 -34.37 0.76 -7.87
N GLU A 413 -33.13 0.85 -7.38
CA GLU A 413 -32.03 -0.04 -7.81
C GLU A 413 -32.16 -1.43 -7.17
N ALA A 414 -31.40 -2.40 -7.69
CA ALA A 414 -31.40 -3.76 -7.17
C ALA A 414 -30.68 -3.83 -5.81
N GLY A 415 -31.34 -4.43 -4.82
CA GLY A 415 -30.83 -4.60 -3.47
C GLY A 415 -31.22 -5.94 -2.86
N LEU A 416 -30.52 -6.35 -1.80
CA LEU A 416 -30.77 -7.62 -1.10
C LEU A 416 -32.05 -7.59 -0.22
N GLY A 417 -32.77 -6.47 -0.17
CA GLY A 417 -33.85 -6.26 0.78
C GLY A 417 -33.34 -6.17 2.23
N ALA A 418 -32.15 -5.62 2.41
CA ALA A 418 -31.50 -5.44 3.70
C ALA A 418 -30.61 -4.19 3.67
N THR A 419 -30.57 -3.46 4.77
CA THR A 419 -29.58 -2.39 4.95
C THR A 419 -28.28 -3.01 5.42
N VAL A 420 -27.17 -2.52 4.88
CA VAL A 420 -25.82 -2.96 5.21
C VAL A 420 -25.00 -1.82 5.81
N GLN A 421 -23.92 -2.18 6.48
CA GLN A 421 -22.93 -1.25 7.01
C GLN A 421 -21.53 -1.82 6.82
N GLU A 422 -20.51 -0.98 7.02
CA GLU A 422 -19.11 -1.39 6.99
C GLU A 422 -18.87 -2.57 7.95
N GLY A 423 -18.18 -3.60 7.47
CA GLY A 423 -17.81 -4.76 8.28
C GLY A 423 -16.38 -4.67 8.82
N ALA A 424 -15.83 -5.85 9.08
CA ALA A 424 -14.46 -6.00 9.59
C ALA A 424 -13.40 -6.01 8.49
N GLY A 425 -13.80 -5.84 7.21
CA GLY A 425 -12.91 -5.89 6.04
C GLY A 425 -12.89 -7.23 5.30
N ASP A 426 -13.78 -8.16 5.65
CA ASP A 426 -14.00 -9.43 4.95
C ASP A 426 -15.42 -9.58 4.40
N GLY A 427 -16.21 -8.50 4.44
CA GLY A 427 -17.60 -8.49 4.04
C GLY A 427 -18.37 -7.31 4.65
N VAL A 428 -19.53 -7.00 4.08
CA VAL A 428 -20.45 -5.98 4.64
C VAL A 428 -21.41 -6.63 5.63
N VAL A 429 -21.78 -5.91 6.70
CA VAL A 429 -22.63 -6.45 7.76
C VAL A 429 -24.08 -6.03 7.54
N ILE A 430 -25.00 -6.98 7.57
CA ILE A 430 -26.44 -6.69 7.56
C ILE A 430 -26.86 -6.04 8.88
N SER A 431 -27.21 -4.75 8.82
CA SER A 431 -27.68 -3.97 9.97
C SER A 431 -29.19 -4.14 10.20
N ARG A 432 -29.98 -4.33 9.13
CA ARG A 432 -31.43 -4.57 9.20
C ARG A 432 -31.88 -5.38 7.99
N VAL A 433 -32.81 -6.31 8.19
CA VAL A 433 -33.50 -7.00 7.09
C VAL A 433 -34.86 -6.35 6.90
N VAL A 434 -35.17 -5.92 5.67
CA VAL A 434 -36.46 -5.33 5.33
C VAL A 434 -37.49 -6.46 5.23
N GLN A 435 -38.23 -6.66 6.32
CA GLN A 435 -39.31 -7.65 6.36
C GLN A 435 -40.56 -7.07 5.70
N ASP A 436 -40.81 -7.48 4.46
CA ASP A 436 -42.13 -7.27 3.89
C ASP A 436 -43.17 -8.16 4.59
N ARG A 437 -44.23 -7.53 5.09
CA ARG A 437 -45.45 -8.20 5.58
C ARG A 437 -46.15 -8.85 4.39
N GLY A 438 -45.73 -10.06 4.00
CA GLY A 438 -46.50 -10.87 3.04
C GLY A 438 -45.72 -11.93 2.28
N VAL A 439 -44.42 -11.72 2.02
CA VAL A 439 -43.66 -12.62 1.12
C VAL A 439 -42.27 -13.01 1.68
N GLY A 440 -41.82 -12.42 2.78
CA GLY A 440 -40.54 -12.72 3.46
C GLY A 440 -40.43 -14.09 4.15
N ARG A 441 -41.28 -15.05 3.77
CA ARG A 441 -41.32 -16.42 4.31
C ARG A 441 -41.04 -17.53 3.30
N ALA A 442 -40.66 -17.22 2.06
CA ALA A 442 -40.22 -18.26 1.13
C ALA A 442 -38.85 -18.83 1.56
N GLY A 443 -38.69 -20.15 1.52
CA GLY A 443 -37.48 -20.86 1.94
C GLY A 443 -37.39 -21.15 3.44
N PRO A 444 -36.61 -22.16 3.86
CA PRO A 444 -36.53 -22.56 5.25
C PRO A 444 -35.76 -21.52 6.09
N PRO A 445 -36.11 -21.31 7.38
CA PRO A 445 -35.62 -20.19 8.19
C PRO A 445 -34.09 -20.04 8.27
N GLU A 446 -33.36 -21.14 8.17
CA GLU A 446 -31.89 -21.22 8.17
C GLU A 446 -31.24 -20.62 6.92
N LYS A 447 -31.93 -20.66 5.77
CA LYS A 447 -31.50 -20.13 4.47
C LYS A 447 -32.09 -18.75 4.17
N ARG A 448 -32.16 -17.89 5.18
CA ARG A 448 -32.58 -16.49 5.03
C ARG A 448 -31.51 -15.57 5.57
N LEU A 449 -31.35 -14.40 4.94
CA LEU A 449 -30.52 -13.32 5.47
C LEU A 449 -31.04 -12.87 6.84
N ARG A 450 -30.13 -12.56 7.75
CA ARG A 450 -30.40 -12.14 9.12
C ARG A 450 -29.54 -10.95 9.50
N MET A 451 -30.00 -10.22 10.51
CA MET A 451 -29.19 -9.18 11.15
C MET A 451 -27.85 -9.79 11.65
N ARG A 452 -26.75 -9.07 11.42
CA ARG A 452 -25.35 -9.45 11.72
C ARG A 452 -24.74 -10.53 10.83
N ASP A 453 -25.46 -10.98 9.81
CA ASP A 453 -24.83 -11.72 8.72
C ASP A 453 -23.79 -10.83 8.03
N VAL A 454 -22.64 -11.41 7.72
CA VAL A 454 -21.58 -10.75 6.95
C VAL A 454 -21.67 -11.26 5.52
N VAL A 455 -22.01 -10.39 4.57
CA VAL A 455 -22.04 -10.71 3.14
C VAL A 455 -20.62 -10.64 2.60
N VAL A 456 -20.07 -11.82 2.28
CA VAL A 456 -18.67 -11.99 1.86
C VAL A 456 -18.56 -11.95 0.34
N ALA A 457 -19.57 -12.46 -0.37
CA ALA A 457 -19.63 -12.42 -1.82
C ALA A 457 -21.08 -12.52 -2.35
N ILE A 458 -21.28 -12.09 -3.59
CA ILE A 458 -22.53 -12.22 -4.35
C ILE A 458 -22.19 -12.83 -5.71
N ASP A 459 -22.78 -13.99 -6.05
CA ASP A 459 -22.45 -14.79 -7.24
C ASP A 459 -20.95 -15.09 -7.38
N GLY A 460 -20.26 -15.26 -6.24
CA GLY A 460 -18.82 -15.47 -6.19
C GLY A 460 -17.97 -14.20 -6.34
N GLU A 461 -18.57 -13.04 -6.63
CA GLU A 461 -17.88 -11.75 -6.61
C GLU A 461 -17.68 -11.28 -5.16
N PRO A 462 -16.44 -11.09 -4.69
CA PRO A 462 -16.17 -10.69 -3.31
C PRO A 462 -16.69 -9.28 -2.99
N THR A 463 -17.20 -9.10 -1.78
CA THR A 463 -17.72 -7.82 -1.27
C THR A 463 -17.06 -7.40 0.06
N PRO A 464 -15.72 -7.29 0.14
CA PRO A 464 -15.02 -7.02 1.40
C PRO A 464 -15.32 -5.64 1.99
N THR A 465 -15.76 -4.69 1.15
CA THR A 465 -16.07 -3.30 1.51
C THR A 465 -17.48 -2.89 1.02
N LEU A 466 -17.99 -1.76 1.52
CA LEU A 466 -19.25 -1.18 1.02
C LEU A 466 -19.17 -0.80 -0.46
N ASP A 467 -18.04 -0.27 -0.92
CA ASP A 467 -17.86 0.14 -2.32
C ASP A 467 -17.95 -1.08 -3.25
N ASP A 468 -17.33 -2.21 -2.86
CA ASP A 468 -17.44 -3.46 -3.60
C ASP A 468 -18.88 -3.98 -3.63
N TYR A 469 -19.57 -3.94 -2.50
CA TYR A 469 -20.98 -4.34 -2.40
C TYR A 469 -21.87 -3.56 -3.36
N TYR A 470 -21.77 -2.23 -3.37
CA TYR A 470 -22.58 -1.39 -4.26
C TYR A 470 -22.18 -1.55 -5.73
N ARG A 471 -20.89 -1.68 -6.03
CA ARG A 471 -20.42 -1.96 -7.40
C ARG A 471 -21.02 -3.25 -7.94
N VAL A 472 -20.94 -4.35 -7.18
CA VAL A 472 -21.47 -5.66 -7.58
C VAL A 472 -22.98 -5.61 -7.81
N LEU A 473 -23.74 -4.97 -6.91
CA LEU A 473 -25.20 -4.86 -7.05
C LEU A 473 -25.65 -3.92 -8.17
N SER A 474 -24.90 -2.86 -8.45
CA SER A 474 -25.27 -1.88 -9.49
C SER A 474 -25.30 -2.45 -10.90
N ALA A 475 -24.60 -3.58 -11.12
CA ALA A 475 -24.63 -4.31 -12.39
C ALA A 475 -25.86 -5.24 -12.53
N ARG A 476 -26.71 -5.34 -11.49
CA ARG A 476 -27.78 -6.33 -11.36
C ARG A 476 -29.16 -5.71 -11.50
N THR A 477 -30.16 -6.56 -11.74
CA THR A 477 -31.55 -6.11 -11.96
C THR A 477 -32.51 -6.63 -10.89
N THR A 478 -33.56 -5.85 -10.60
CA THR A 478 -34.62 -6.30 -9.67
C THR A 478 -35.29 -7.57 -10.21
N GLY A 479 -35.53 -8.55 -9.35
CA GLY A 479 -36.12 -9.85 -9.67
C GLY A 479 -35.10 -10.91 -10.09
N GLU A 480 -33.83 -10.53 -10.32
CA GLU A 480 -32.73 -11.46 -10.53
C GLU A 480 -32.49 -12.29 -9.26
N ARG A 481 -32.14 -13.56 -9.42
CA ARG A 481 -31.74 -14.42 -8.31
C ARG A 481 -30.23 -14.52 -8.26
N VAL A 482 -29.68 -14.20 -7.10
CA VAL A 482 -28.24 -14.25 -6.83
C VAL A 482 -27.96 -15.18 -5.66
N THR A 483 -26.81 -15.83 -5.71
CA THR A 483 -26.27 -16.63 -4.61
C THR A 483 -25.44 -15.72 -3.71
N VAL A 484 -25.92 -15.49 -2.48
CA VAL A 484 -25.22 -14.67 -1.48
C VAL A 484 -24.45 -15.56 -0.54
N GLN A 485 -23.12 -15.40 -0.50
CA GLN A 485 -22.25 -16.06 0.45
C GLN A 485 -22.18 -15.25 1.75
N VAL A 486 -22.57 -15.88 2.84
CA VAL A 486 -22.73 -15.23 4.15
C VAL A 486 -21.94 -15.95 5.22
N ARG A 487 -21.22 -15.16 6.04
CA ARG A 487 -20.64 -15.61 7.29
C ARG A 487 -21.55 -15.22 8.47
N ARG A 488 -22.02 -16.24 9.21
CA ARG A 488 -22.88 -16.11 10.40
C ARG A 488 -22.17 -16.74 11.60
N GLY A 489 -21.43 -15.92 12.35
CA GLY A 489 -20.54 -16.42 13.38
C GLY A 489 -19.43 -17.28 12.74
N ALA A 490 -19.37 -18.56 13.10
CA ALA A 490 -18.45 -19.54 12.53
C ALA A 490 -19.02 -20.30 11.32
N LEU A 491 -20.30 -20.12 10.99
CA LEU A 491 -20.94 -20.79 9.87
C LEU A 491 -20.75 -19.99 8.59
N ARG A 492 -20.53 -20.69 7.48
CA ARG A 492 -20.64 -20.13 6.13
C ARG A 492 -21.84 -20.74 5.42
N LEU A 493 -22.62 -19.89 4.79
CA LEU A 493 -23.91 -20.22 4.19
C LEU A 493 -23.98 -19.64 2.78
N GLU A 494 -24.55 -20.41 1.86
CA GLU A 494 -25.01 -19.92 0.56
C GLU A 494 -26.51 -19.75 0.63
N ILE A 495 -26.96 -18.53 0.32
CA ILE A 495 -28.36 -18.12 0.42
C ILE A 495 -28.78 -17.55 -0.91
N GLU A 496 -29.76 -18.21 -1.54
CA GLU A 496 -30.43 -17.69 -2.74
C GLU A 496 -31.31 -16.50 -2.36
N VAL A 497 -31.05 -15.34 -2.98
CA VAL A 497 -31.79 -14.11 -2.76
C VAL A 497 -32.31 -13.60 -4.09
N GLU A 498 -33.61 -13.34 -4.14
CA GLU A 498 -34.21 -12.59 -5.24
C GLU A 498 -34.05 -11.10 -4.95
N LEU A 499 -33.33 -10.39 -5.81
CA LEU A 499 -33.05 -8.97 -5.69
C LEU A 499 -34.35 -8.16 -5.75
N ARG A 500 -34.44 -7.14 -4.91
CA ARG A 500 -35.61 -6.28 -4.77
C ARG A 500 -35.27 -4.85 -5.10
N GLN A 501 -36.28 -4.03 -5.31
CA GLN A 501 -36.05 -2.59 -5.33
C GLN A 501 -35.60 -2.14 -3.95
N GLU A 502 -34.48 -1.42 -3.93
CA GLU A 502 -34.04 -0.74 -2.73
C GLU A 502 -35.13 0.27 -2.35
N ALA A 503 -35.59 0.16 -1.11
CA ALA A 503 -36.62 1.05 -0.60
C ALA A 503 -36.06 2.48 -0.60
N ALA A 504 -36.93 3.48 -0.86
CA ALA A 504 -36.59 4.83 -0.46
C ALA A 504 -36.27 4.80 1.03
N GLY A 505 -35.01 5.03 1.40
CA GLY A 505 -34.63 5.14 2.80
C GLY A 505 -35.57 6.14 3.44
N ASP A 506 -36.12 5.83 4.62
CA ASP A 506 -36.78 6.85 5.42
C ASP A 506 -35.77 8.01 5.52
N GLU A 507 -36.05 9.11 4.81
CA GLU A 507 -35.27 10.32 4.95
C GLU A 507 -35.21 10.60 6.44
N GLU A 508 -33.99 10.78 6.95
CA GLU A 508 -33.75 11.38 8.24
C GLU A 508 -34.39 12.78 8.19
N ILE A 509 -35.67 12.86 8.55
CA ILE A 509 -36.33 14.09 8.93
C ILE A 509 -35.67 14.48 10.26
N GLY A 510 -34.58 15.22 10.15
CA GLY A 510 -33.72 15.60 11.26
C GLY A 510 -32.86 16.81 10.95
N LEU A 511 -33.48 17.90 10.47
CA LEU A 511 -32.99 19.25 10.71
C LEU A 511 -33.78 19.84 11.89
N PRO A 512 -33.20 20.74 12.71
CA PRO A 512 -32.13 21.67 12.37
C PRO A 512 -30.78 21.45 13.05
#